data_AF-A0A1F7QPN4-F1
#
_entry.id   AF-A0A1F7QPN4-F1
#
_cell.length_a   1.000
_cell.length_b   1.000
_cell.length_c   1.000
_cell.angle_alpha   90.00
_cell.angle_beta   90.00
_cell.angle_gamma   90.00
#
_symmetry.space_group_name_H-M   'P 1'
#
loop_
_entity.id
_entity.type
_entity.pdbx_description
1 polymer ?
#
loop_
_entity_poly.entity_id
_entity_poly.type
_entity_poly.pdbx_seq_one_letter_code
_entity_poly.pdbx_strand_id
1 'polypeptide(L)'
;MGKRNISKNNILNALIFLKENVELSVSDGVSGNSIQKIGSGLEDYIKDLFSDTLKIKSKAVKKKAHFKVFAYAGNSNNPPDMILKNGDAIEVKKVDSLTASIQLNSSPPKACLLASDTRINKTCRELALKENWTQKDIFYAVGSVGKDKLLTRLWFIYGDCFAAEHGVYEKAAQRITGAISQSFDKTELSDTNELAVVPKIDPLGITRLRVRGMWIVKNPAVVFEDIIPKSRKDAMFRAYCLLLDSKYLSFPEESRLKFEAQLDDKMIMNKVQISDPNNPVKLIEARIISYEV
;
A
#
# COMPACT_ATOMS: atom_id res chain seq x y z
N MET A 1 -31.39 -5.06 3.16
CA MET A 1 -30.34 -5.12 2.12
C MET A 1 -30.69 -4.13 1.02
N GLY A 2 -30.26 -2.87 1.16
CA GLY A 2 -30.43 -1.88 0.09
C GLY A 2 -29.43 -2.17 -1.03
N LYS A 3 -29.92 -2.30 -2.27
CA LYS A 3 -29.07 -2.33 -3.46
C LYS A 3 -28.44 -0.94 -3.62
N ARG A 4 -27.22 -0.72 -3.12
CA ARG A 4 -26.40 0.39 -3.60
C ARG A 4 -25.95 0.05 -5.02
N ASN A 5 -26.19 0.97 -5.95
CA ASN A 5 -25.53 0.99 -7.25
C ASN A 5 -24.02 0.88 -7.02
N ILE A 6 -23.34 0.12 -7.88
CA ILE A 6 -21.89 -0.11 -7.86
C ILE A 6 -21.19 1.23 -8.15
N SER A 7 -21.15 2.12 -7.17
CA SER A 7 -20.34 3.35 -7.24
C SER A 7 -18.88 2.92 -7.19
N LYS A 8 -18.07 3.42 -8.15
CA LYS A 8 -16.67 3.04 -8.37
C LYS A 8 -15.92 2.77 -7.06
N ASN A 9 -15.28 1.61 -6.92
CA ASN A 9 -14.53 1.26 -5.73
C ASN A 9 -13.34 2.22 -5.58
N ASN A 10 -13.37 3.07 -4.56
CA ASN A 10 -12.33 4.05 -4.27
C ASN A 10 -12.18 4.22 -2.75
N ILE A 11 -11.11 4.89 -2.34
CA ILE A 11 -10.77 5.07 -0.92
C ILE A 11 -11.83 5.87 -0.16
N LEU A 12 -12.52 6.82 -0.79
CA LEU A 12 -13.54 7.62 -0.12
C LEU A 12 -14.71 6.73 0.34
N ASN A 13 -15.18 5.84 -0.53
CA ASN A 13 -16.24 4.89 -0.18
C ASN A 13 -15.81 3.93 0.94
N ALA A 14 -14.55 3.48 0.93
CA ALA A 14 -13.99 2.64 1.99
C ALA A 14 -13.92 3.38 3.33
N LEU A 15 -13.55 4.67 3.34
CA LEU A 15 -13.52 5.49 4.56
C LEU A 15 -14.93 5.75 5.13
N ILE A 16 -15.93 5.96 4.27
CA ILE A 16 -17.34 6.03 4.68
C ILE A 16 -17.74 4.71 5.36
N PHE A 17 -17.45 3.57 4.72
CA PHE A 17 -17.78 2.27 5.28
C PHE A 17 -17.06 1.98 6.60
N LEU A 18 -15.78 2.38 6.74
CA LEU A 18 -15.01 2.30 7.98
C LEU A 18 -15.71 3.06 9.11
N LYS A 19 -16.15 4.29 8.84
CA LYS A 19 -16.86 5.13 9.81
C LYS A 19 -18.18 4.51 10.26
N GLU A 20 -18.95 3.94 9.33
CA GLU A 20 -20.22 3.26 9.62
C GLU A 20 -20.04 1.91 10.32
N ASN A 21 -18.89 1.25 10.13
CA ASN A 21 -18.66 -0.15 10.51
C ASN A 21 -17.31 -0.39 11.18
N VAL A 22 -17.03 0.39 12.23
CA VAL A 22 -15.83 0.20 13.04
C VAL A 22 -15.73 -1.25 13.54
N GLU A 23 -14.67 -1.92 13.11
CA GLU A 23 -14.17 -3.20 13.60
C GLU A 23 -12.67 -3.03 13.74
N LEU A 24 -12.13 -3.28 14.93
CA LEU A 24 -10.70 -3.06 15.23
C LEU A 24 -9.94 -4.37 15.32
N SER A 25 -10.64 -5.50 15.39
CA SER A 25 -10.03 -6.82 15.51
C SER A 25 -9.51 -7.29 14.16
N VAL A 26 -8.22 -7.60 14.10
CA VAL A 26 -7.59 -8.22 12.93
C VAL A 26 -7.56 -9.73 13.13
N SER A 27 -8.15 -10.49 12.21
CA SER A 27 -8.15 -11.96 12.27
C SER A 27 -6.76 -12.54 12.01
N ASP A 28 -6.50 -13.75 12.50
CA ASP A 28 -5.29 -14.48 12.08
C ASP A 28 -5.37 -14.90 10.61
N GLY A 29 -4.29 -14.63 9.88
CA GLY A 29 -4.04 -15.24 8.58
C GLY A 29 -3.89 -16.76 8.66
N VAL A 30 -4.06 -17.42 7.52
CA VAL A 30 -4.20 -18.88 7.43
C VAL A 30 -2.87 -19.61 7.64
N SER A 31 -1.72 -19.00 7.33
CA SER A 31 -0.40 -19.65 7.37
C SER A 31 0.75 -18.66 7.63
N GLY A 32 1.91 -19.18 8.03
CA GLY A 32 3.12 -18.40 8.32
C GLY A 32 3.44 -18.27 9.81
N ASN A 33 4.56 -17.59 10.11
CA ASN A 33 4.90 -17.22 11.49
C ASN A 33 3.91 -16.15 12.02
N SER A 34 3.98 -15.83 13.31
CA SER A 34 3.03 -14.89 13.95
C SER A 34 2.95 -13.53 13.24
N ILE A 35 4.08 -13.00 12.78
CA ILE A 35 4.15 -11.72 12.06
C ILE A 35 3.46 -11.83 10.69
N GLN A 36 3.73 -12.90 9.93
CA GLN A 36 3.11 -13.17 8.63
C GLN A 36 1.60 -13.37 8.76
N LYS A 37 1.14 -14.05 9.81
CA LYS A 37 -0.29 -14.24 10.09
C LYS A 37 -1.01 -12.93 10.34
N ILE A 38 -0.41 -12.01 11.12
CA ILE A 38 -1.01 -10.70 11.39
C ILE A 38 -0.98 -9.84 10.12
N GLY A 39 0.10 -9.90 9.31
CA GLY A 39 0.17 -9.23 8.01
C GLY A 39 -0.93 -9.68 7.06
N SER A 40 -1.09 -10.99 6.87
CA SER A 40 -2.18 -11.56 6.06
C SER A 40 -3.56 -11.24 6.63
N GLY A 41 -3.70 -11.18 7.96
CA GLY A 41 -4.92 -10.74 8.62
C GLY A 41 -5.29 -9.30 8.28
N LEU A 42 -4.29 -8.40 8.25
CA LEU A 42 -4.48 -7.00 7.87
C LEU A 42 -4.85 -6.90 6.38
N GLU A 43 -4.25 -7.70 5.49
CA GLU A 43 -4.68 -7.74 4.08
C GLU A 43 -6.14 -8.15 3.94
N ASP A 44 -6.60 -9.17 4.67
CA ASP A 44 -7.99 -9.60 4.65
C ASP A 44 -8.93 -8.53 5.23
N TYR A 45 -8.49 -7.83 6.29
CA TYR A 45 -9.20 -6.65 6.81
C TYR A 45 -9.37 -5.57 5.73
N ILE A 46 -8.32 -5.26 4.97
CA ILE A 46 -8.40 -4.27 3.89
C ILE A 46 -9.31 -4.77 2.75
N LYS A 47 -9.25 -6.06 2.36
CA LYS A 47 -10.21 -6.63 1.39
C LYS A 47 -11.65 -6.46 1.85
N ASP A 48 -11.90 -6.74 3.12
CA ASP A 48 -13.22 -6.65 3.73
C ASP A 48 -13.71 -5.21 3.86
N LEU A 49 -12.81 -4.27 4.16
CA LEU A 49 -13.11 -2.86 4.22
C LEU A 49 -13.59 -2.33 2.86
N PHE A 50 -12.88 -2.66 1.78
CA PHE A 50 -13.23 -2.23 0.43
C PHE A 50 -14.41 -3.01 -0.18
N SER A 51 -14.81 -4.13 0.44
CA SER A 51 -15.89 -4.99 -0.05
C SER A 51 -17.15 -4.94 0.80
N ASP A 52 -17.23 -4.03 1.76
CA ASP A 52 -18.33 -3.86 2.70
C ASP A 52 -18.61 -5.13 3.54
N THR A 53 -17.56 -5.88 3.91
CA THR A 53 -17.68 -7.19 4.58
C THR A 53 -16.98 -7.31 5.93
N LEU A 54 -16.57 -6.21 6.58
CA LEU A 54 -15.89 -6.24 7.89
C LEU A 54 -16.63 -7.10 8.93
N LYS A 55 -17.95 -6.92 9.06
CA LYS A 55 -18.79 -7.63 10.04
C LYS A 55 -19.32 -9.00 9.55
N ILE A 56 -18.96 -9.42 8.34
CA ILE A 56 -19.43 -10.70 7.77
C ILE A 56 -18.51 -11.84 8.24
N LYS A 57 -19.08 -12.95 8.72
CA LYS A 57 -18.29 -14.13 9.12
C LYS A 57 -18.09 -15.14 8.00
N SER A 58 -19.04 -15.26 7.07
CA SER A 58 -19.01 -16.29 6.02
C SER A 58 -17.92 -16.00 4.98
N LYS A 59 -16.89 -16.87 4.95
CA LYS A 59 -15.80 -16.81 3.95
C LYS A 59 -16.31 -16.87 2.51
N ALA A 60 -17.36 -17.65 2.26
CA ALA A 60 -17.95 -17.77 0.92
C ALA A 60 -18.61 -16.46 0.47
N VAL A 61 -19.27 -15.75 1.39
CA VAL A 61 -19.87 -14.44 1.09
C VAL A 61 -18.78 -13.39 0.87
N LYS A 62 -17.75 -13.36 1.73
CA LYS A 62 -16.57 -12.49 1.57
C LYS A 62 -15.90 -12.68 0.21
N LYS A 63 -15.60 -13.93 -0.16
CA LYS A 63 -14.98 -14.24 -1.46
C LYS A 63 -15.81 -13.73 -2.65
N LYS A 64 -17.14 -13.84 -2.59
CA LYS A 64 -18.03 -13.30 -3.64
C LYS A 64 -18.02 -11.77 -3.68
N ALA A 65 -17.94 -11.10 -2.52
CA ALA A 65 -17.84 -9.65 -2.44
C ALA A 65 -16.49 -9.16 -2.98
N HIS A 66 -15.39 -9.78 -2.53
CA HIS A 66 -14.04 -9.49 -3.01
C HIS A 66 -13.94 -9.61 -4.54
N PHE A 67 -14.51 -10.67 -5.13
CA PHE A 67 -14.54 -10.86 -6.58
C PHE A 67 -15.26 -9.73 -7.34
N LYS A 68 -16.25 -9.07 -6.72
CA LYS A 68 -16.94 -7.93 -7.33
C LYS A 68 -16.09 -6.66 -7.27
N VAL A 69 -15.23 -6.53 -6.28
CA VAL A 69 -14.48 -5.30 -5.98
C VAL A 69 -13.10 -5.27 -6.62
N PHE A 70 -12.37 -6.39 -6.60
CA PHE A 70 -10.98 -6.45 -7.03
C PHE A 70 -10.85 -6.98 -8.46
N ALA A 71 -10.00 -6.33 -9.26
CA ALA A 71 -9.55 -6.80 -10.56
C ALA A 71 -8.35 -7.77 -10.40
N TYR A 72 -7.57 -7.59 -9.34
CA TYR A 72 -6.38 -8.37 -9.04
C TYR A 72 -6.23 -8.58 -7.53
N ALA A 73 -5.77 -9.76 -7.16
CA ALA A 73 -5.24 -10.07 -5.83
C ALA A 73 -3.91 -10.80 -6.02
N GLY A 74 -2.86 -10.23 -5.44
CA GLY A 74 -1.48 -10.62 -5.59
C GLY A 74 -1.04 -11.75 -4.66
N ASN A 75 0.27 -11.89 -4.54
CA ASN A 75 0.91 -12.86 -3.68
C ASN A 75 1.99 -12.17 -2.84
N SER A 76 2.52 -12.87 -1.84
CA SER A 76 3.46 -12.31 -0.86
C SER A 76 4.81 -11.86 -1.43
N ASN A 77 5.10 -12.10 -2.71
CA ASN A 77 6.41 -11.87 -3.31
C ASN A 77 6.46 -10.67 -4.26
N ASN A 78 5.31 -10.20 -4.76
CA ASN A 78 5.26 -9.20 -5.82
C ASN A 78 4.16 -8.17 -5.55
N PRO A 79 4.48 -6.87 -5.55
CA PRO A 79 3.45 -5.83 -5.52
C PRO A 79 2.65 -5.80 -6.84
N PRO A 80 1.43 -5.22 -6.85
CA PRO A 80 0.70 -4.79 -5.65
C PRO A 80 0.04 -5.99 -4.98
N ASP A 81 -0.31 -5.85 -3.69
CA ASP A 81 -1.12 -6.85 -3.02
C ASP A 81 -2.51 -6.98 -3.67
N MET A 82 -3.13 -5.86 -4.10
CA MET A 82 -4.48 -5.85 -4.68
C MET A 82 -4.66 -4.72 -5.70
N ILE A 83 -5.62 -4.87 -6.63
CA ILE A 83 -6.07 -3.78 -7.51
C ILE A 83 -7.59 -3.72 -7.52
N LEU A 84 -8.16 -2.54 -7.29
CA LEU A 84 -9.60 -2.28 -7.39
C LEU A 84 -10.04 -2.26 -8.85
N LYS A 85 -11.20 -2.84 -9.16
CA LYS A 85 -11.81 -2.70 -10.48
C LYS A 85 -12.09 -1.23 -10.77
N ASN A 86 -11.57 -0.75 -11.90
CA ASN A 86 -11.68 0.66 -12.30
C ASN A 86 -11.18 1.64 -11.23
N GLY A 87 -10.20 1.21 -10.42
CA GLY A 87 -9.66 2.00 -9.32
C GLY A 87 -8.16 1.76 -9.12
N ASP A 88 -7.69 2.08 -7.93
CA ASP A 88 -6.26 2.15 -7.61
C ASP A 88 -5.70 0.79 -7.15
N ALA A 89 -4.38 0.67 -7.20
CA ALA A 89 -3.64 -0.43 -6.60
C ALA A 89 -3.44 -0.19 -5.09
N ILE A 90 -3.34 -1.28 -4.33
CA ILE A 90 -3.21 -1.27 -2.88
C ILE A 90 -1.99 -2.13 -2.50
N GLU A 91 -1.12 -1.55 -1.69
CA GLU A 91 -0.03 -2.27 -1.02
C GLU A 91 -0.26 -2.23 0.49
N VAL A 92 -0.40 -3.38 1.13
CA VAL A 92 -0.67 -3.48 2.56
C VAL A 92 0.64 -3.69 3.30
N LYS A 93 0.82 -2.95 4.40
CA LYS A 93 1.98 -3.10 5.29
C LYS A 93 1.57 -3.06 6.74
N LYS A 94 2.06 -4.05 7.50
CA LYS A 94 1.89 -4.07 8.95
C LYS A 94 3.10 -3.47 9.62
N VAL A 95 2.88 -2.63 10.63
CA VAL A 95 3.93 -2.09 11.51
C VAL A 95 3.66 -2.44 12.97
N ASP A 96 4.72 -2.59 13.75
CA ASP A 96 4.65 -2.98 15.17
C ASP A 96 4.34 -1.81 16.11
N SER A 97 4.63 -0.58 15.68
CA SER A 97 4.37 0.63 16.46
C SER A 97 3.94 1.79 15.55
N LEU A 98 3.39 2.84 16.18
CA LEU A 98 2.81 3.99 15.50
C LEU A 98 3.82 4.81 14.68
N THR A 99 5.11 4.64 14.93
CA THR A 99 6.22 5.35 14.27
C THR A 99 7.26 4.43 13.65
N ALA A 100 7.06 3.10 13.72
CA ALA A 100 7.98 2.13 13.15
C ALA A 100 8.09 2.30 11.63
N SER A 101 9.33 2.28 11.14
CA SER A 101 9.62 2.32 9.71
C SER A 101 8.99 1.14 8.97
N ILE A 102 8.60 1.38 7.72
CA ILE A 102 8.00 0.40 6.84
C ILE A 102 9.11 -0.30 6.06
N GLN A 103 9.14 -1.62 6.15
CA GLN A 103 10.03 -2.45 5.33
C GLN A 103 9.32 -2.87 4.04
N LEU A 104 9.95 -2.59 2.91
CA LEU A 104 9.52 -3.00 1.59
C LEU A 104 10.50 -4.06 1.07
N ASN A 105 10.07 -5.30 1.11
CA ASN A 105 10.85 -6.43 0.64
C ASN A 105 10.77 -6.53 -0.88
N SER A 106 11.90 -6.82 -1.53
CA SER A 106 12.00 -7.19 -2.96
C SER A 106 11.57 -6.12 -3.97
N SER A 107 11.04 -4.97 -3.55
CA SER A 107 10.71 -3.85 -4.41
C SER A 107 10.90 -2.51 -3.70
N PRO A 108 11.35 -1.47 -4.42
CA PRO A 108 11.46 -0.12 -3.87
C PRO A 108 10.08 0.50 -3.63
N PRO A 109 10.03 1.63 -2.90
CA PRO A 109 8.85 2.48 -2.86
C PRO A 109 8.38 2.85 -4.27
N LYS A 110 7.07 3.03 -4.44
CA LYS A 110 6.40 3.26 -5.71
C LYS A 110 5.52 4.49 -5.59
N ALA A 111 5.81 5.50 -6.39
CA ALA A 111 4.88 6.62 -6.60
C ALA A 111 3.61 6.16 -7.32
N CYS A 112 3.79 5.32 -8.35
CA CYS A 112 2.74 4.68 -9.12
C CYS A 112 3.14 3.24 -9.49
N LEU A 113 2.16 2.44 -9.90
CA LEU A 113 2.36 1.11 -10.44
C LEU A 113 2.59 1.19 -11.95
N LEU A 114 3.79 0.83 -12.43
CA LEU A 114 4.11 0.79 -13.85
C LEU A 114 3.84 -0.60 -14.43
N ALA A 115 3.12 -0.68 -15.55
CA ALA A 115 2.85 -1.93 -16.25
C ALA A 115 4.13 -2.60 -16.79
N SER A 116 5.17 -1.79 -17.05
CA SER A 116 6.49 -2.25 -17.50
C SER A 116 7.37 -2.79 -16.38
N ASP A 117 7.01 -2.64 -15.10
CA ASP A 117 7.84 -3.09 -13.98
C ASP A 117 7.92 -4.63 -13.94
N THR A 118 9.10 -5.19 -14.16
CA THR A 118 9.30 -6.65 -14.17
C THR A 118 9.12 -7.28 -12.77
N ARG A 119 9.14 -6.47 -11.71
CA ARG A 119 8.98 -6.90 -10.32
C ARG A 119 7.53 -7.08 -9.91
N ILE A 120 6.58 -6.55 -10.68
CA ILE A 120 5.16 -6.82 -10.47
C ILE A 120 4.81 -8.18 -11.10
N ASN A 121 3.75 -8.84 -10.64
CA ASN A 121 3.43 -10.19 -11.12
C ASN A 121 3.07 -10.19 -12.62
N LYS A 122 3.42 -11.27 -13.35
CA LYS A 122 3.06 -11.43 -14.77
C LYS A 122 1.55 -11.29 -15.00
N THR A 123 0.72 -11.89 -14.17
CA THR A 123 -0.76 -11.77 -14.26
C THR A 123 -1.23 -10.33 -14.06
N CYS A 124 -0.55 -9.55 -13.22
CA CYS A 124 -0.83 -8.12 -13.06
C CYS A 124 -0.48 -7.33 -14.33
N ARG A 125 0.64 -7.66 -15.00
CA ARG A 125 1.00 -7.04 -16.30
C ARG A 125 0.05 -7.43 -17.42
N GLU A 126 -0.37 -8.70 -17.46
CA GLU A 126 -1.37 -9.18 -18.41
C GLU A 126 -2.72 -8.48 -18.21
N LEU A 127 -3.11 -8.20 -16.95
CA LEU A 127 -4.25 -7.36 -16.64
C LEU A 127 -4.07 -5.92 -17.17
N ALA A 128 -2.89 -5.35 -17.03
CA ALA A 128 -2.57 -4.01 -17.55
C ALA A 128 -2.78 -3.91 -19.06
N LEU A 129 -2.34 -4.92 -19.81
CA LEU A 129 -2.57 -5.03 -21.25
C LEU A 129 -4.07 -5.14 -21.57
N LYS A 130 -4.80 -5.98 -20.84
CA LYS A 130 -6.24 -6.19 -21.04
C LYS A 130 -7.07 -4.93 -20.73
N GLU A 131 -6.70 -4.19 -19.69
CA GLU A 131 -7.38 -2.96 -19.27
C GLU A 131 -6.77 -1.69 -19.90
N ASN A 132 -5.77 -1.85 -20.78
CA ASN A 132 -5.09 -0.79 -21.52
C ASN A 132 -4.55 0.36 -20.64
N TRP A 133 -3.84 0.03 -19.56
CA TRP A 133 -3.14 1.03 -18.74
C TRP A 133 -1.63 0.82 -18.74
N THR A 134 -0.88 1.91 -18.80
CA THR A 134 0.60 1.93 -18.70
C THR A 134 1.08 2.22 -17.28
N GLN A 135 0.29 3.00 -16.54
CA GLN A 135 0.47 3.27 -15.12
C GLN A 135 -0.87 3.24 -14.38
N LYS A 136 -0.81 3.00 -13.08
CA LYS A 136 -1.97 3.06 -12.18
C LYS A 136 -1.54 3.66 -10.84
N ASP A 137 -2.40 4.46 -10.23
CA ASP A 137 -2.14 4.98 -8.89
C ASP A 137 -2.05 3.83 -7.89
N ILE A 138 -1.17 3.97 -6.91
CA ILE A 138 -1.01 3.03 -5.81
C ILE A 138 -1.05 3.79 -4.49
N PHE A 139 -1.67 3.20 -3.47
CA PHE A 139 -1.53 3.69 -2.11
C PHE A 139 -1.11 2.58 -1.16
N TYR A 140 -0.40 2.97 -0.12
CA TYR A 140 0.02 2.10 0.97
C TYR A 140 -1.02 2.11 2.08
N ALA A 141 -1.60 0.95 2.37
CA ALA A 141 -2.45 0.70 3.52
C ALA A 141 -1.58 0.21 4.69
N VAL A 142 -1.18 1.12 5.58
CA VAL A 142 -0.24 0.84 6.67
C VAL A 142 -0.98 0.72 8.00
N GLY A 143 -1.10 -0.50 8.51
CA GLY A 143 -1.78 -0.81 9.76
C GLY A 143 -0.84 -1.01 10.93
N SER A 144 -1.06 -0.29 12.03
CA SER A 144 -0.42 -0.53 13.32
C SER A 144 -1.23 -1.53 14.11
N VAL A 145 -0.76 -2.78 14.15
CA VAL A 145 -1.46 -3.90 14.79
C VAL A 145 -0.63 -4.43 15.95
N GLY A 146 -1.18 -4.31 17.16
CA GLY A 146 -0.56 -4.76 18.39
C GLY A 146 -0.51 -6.30 18.51
N LYS A 147 0.10 -6.80 19.58
CA LYS A 147 0.12 -8.24 19.88
C LYS A 147 -1.27 -8.80 20.24
N ASP A 148 -2.14 -7.94 20.74
CA ASP A 148 -3.56 -8.16 20.99
C ASP A 148 -4.40 -8.24 19.71
N LYS A 149 -3.78 -8.03 18.54
CA LYS A 149 -4.41 -8.02 17.21
C LYS A 149 -5.42 -6.91 17.04
N LEU A 150 -5.31 -5.86 17.85
CA LEU A 150 -6.11 -4.65 17.69
C LEU A 150 -5.40 -3.69 16.73
N LEU A 151 -6.16 -3.24 15.72
CA LEU A 151 -5.77 -2.18 14.82
C LEU A 151 -5.95 -0.84 15.53
N THR A 152 -4.84 -0.18 15.84
CA THR A 152 -4.84 1.10 16.57
C THR A 152 -4.66 2.30 15.64
N ARG A 153 -4.03 2.09 14.48
CA ARG A 153 -3.85 3.11 13.46
C ARG A 153 -3.85 2.52 12.06
N LEU A 154 -4.50 3.19 11.12
CA LEU A 154 -4.50 2.83 9.71
C LEU A 154 -4.18 4.05 8.84
N TRP A 155 -3.12 3.97 8.05
CA TRP A 155 -2.81 4.96 7.04
C TRP A 155 -3.19 4.46 5.66
N PHE A 156 -3.73 5.35 4.84
CA PHE A 156 -3.86 5.20 3.40
C PHE A 156 -3.08 6.34 2.74
N ILE A 157 -1.86 6.07 2.31
CA ILE A 157 -1.01 7.09 1.73
C ILE A 157 -0.74 6.80 0.26
N TYR A 158 -1.15 7.72 -0.62
CA TYR A 158 -0.87 7.60 -2.04
C TYR A 158 0.64 7.68 -2.29
N GLY A 159 1.11 6.85 -3.21
CA GLY A 159 2.54 6.69 -3.49
C GLY A 159 3.18 7.99 -3.97
N ASP A 160 2.47 8.77 -4.78
CA ASP A 160 2.92 10.06 -5.30
C ASP A 160 3.06 11.17 -4.23
N CYS A 161 2.52 10.93 -3.02
CA CYS A 161 2.75 11.78 -1.85
C CYS A 161 3.98 11.35 -1.03
N PHE A 162 4.51 10.14 -1.27
CA PHE A 162 5.38 9.44 -0.31
C PHE A 162 6.69 8.91 -0.90
N ALA A 163 6.70 8.61 -2.20
CA ALA A 163 7.80 8.00 -2.91
C ALA A 163 8.15 8.84 -4.15
N ALA A 164 9.44 8.89 -4.47
CA ALA A 164 9.91 9.51 -5.70
C ALA A 164 9.52 8.67 -6.92
N GLU A 165 9.74 9.23 -8.11
CA GLU A 165 9.56 8.51 -9.36
C GLU A 165 10.44 7.26 -9.44
N HIS A 166 9.98 6.27 -10.21
CA HIS A 166 10.64 4.97 -10.34
C HIS A 166 12.13 5.07 -10.67
N GLY A 167 12.50 6.03 -11.53
CA GLY A 167 13.87 6.22 -12.01
C GLY A 167 14.88 6.55 -10.90
N VAL A 168 14.44 7.15 -9.78
CA VAL A 168 15.32 7.43 -8.63
C VAL A 168 15.85 6.13 -8.04
N TYR A 169 14.95 5.18 -7.77
CA TYR A 169 15.30 3.89 -7.17
C TYR A 169 16.01 2.96 -8.15
N GLU A 170 15.60 2.99 -9.42
CA GLU A 170 16.22 2.19 -10.47
C GLU A 170 17.68 2.58 -10.70
N LYS A 171 18.00 3.88 -10.77
CA LYS A 171 19.39 4.37 -10.86
C LYS A 171 20.26 3.89 -9.70
N ALA A 172 19.72 3.89 -8.48
CA ALA A 172 20.45 3.39 -7.32
C ALA A 172 20.72 1.88 -7.42
N ALA A 173 19.72 1.09 -7.82
CA ALA A 173 19.87 -0.36 -8.01
C ALA A 173 20.89 -0.68 -9.11
N GLN A 174 20.80 -0.04 -10.27
CA GLN A 174 21.71 -0.24 -11.41
C GLN A 174 23.17 0.07 -11.05
N ARG A 175 23.42 1.13 -10.28
CA ARG A 175 24.78 1.46 -9.80
C ARG A 175 25.36 0.37 -8.91
N ILE A 176 24.56 -0.17 -7.97
CA ILE A 176 24.99 -1.25 -7.08
C ILE A 176 25.26 -2.52 -7.89
N THR A 177 24.33 -2.91 -8.77
CA THR A 177 24.50 -4.07 -9.64
C THR A 177 25.78 -3.94 -10.47
N GLY A 178 26.00 -2.80 -11.13
CA GLY A 178 27.20 -2.55 -11.93
C GLY A 178 28.51 -2.66 -11.14
N ALA A 179 28.55 -2.14 -9.91
CA ALA A 179 29.72 -2.25 -9.05
C ALA A 179 30.03 -3.71 -8.65
N ILE A 180 29.00 -4.50 -8.36
CA ILE A 180 29.14 -5.93 -8.06
C ILE A 180 29.63 -6.67 -9.31
N SER A 181 29.03 -6.42 -10.47
CA SER A 181 29.41 -7.05 -11.75
C SER A 181 30.89 -6.82 -12.10
N GLN A 182 31.44 -5.64 -11.81
CA GLN A 182 32.86 -5.35 -12.04
C GLN A 182 33.80 -6.06 -11.05
N SER A 183 33.32 -6.41 -9.86
CA SER A 183 34.14 -6.99 -8.78
C SER A 183 34.22 -8.51 -8.84
N PHE A 184 33.27 -9.17 -9.51
CA PHE A 184 33.23 -10.63 -9.64
C PHE A 184 33.41 -11.03 -11.12
N ASP A 185 34.56 -11.62 -11.44
CA ASP A 185 34.98 -12.02 -12.80
C ASP A 185 34.22 -13.26 -13.36
N LYS A 186 33.02 -13.53 -12.84
CA LYS A 186 32.19 -14.70 -13.14
C LYS A 186 30.71 -14.31 -13.13
N THR A 187 30.29 -13.59 -14.15
CA THR A 187 28.90 -13.16 -14.30
C THR A 187 28.06 -14.24 -14.98
N GLU A 188 27.54 -15.20 -14.22
CA GLU A 188 26.14 -15.59 -14.45
C GLU A 188 25.28 -14.55 -13.70
N LEU A 189 25.28 -13.31 -14.19
CA LEU A 189 24.30 -12.33 -13.73
C LEU A 189 22.95 -12.83 -14.23
N SER A 190 22.24 -13.51 -13.36
CA SER A 190 20.88 -13.93 -13.66
C SER A 190 20.04 -12.69 -13.94
N ASP A 191 19.19 -12.72 -14.97
CA ASP A 191 18.17 -11.71 -15.30
C ASP A 191 17.05 -11.64 -14.22
N THR A 192 17.43 -11.64 -12.94
CA THR A 192 16.51 -11.73 -11.82
C THR A 192 16.21 -10.34 -11.28
N ASN A 193 15.08 -10.24 -10.58
CA ASN A 193 14.68 -9.04 -9.83
C ASN A 193 15.57 -8.78 -8.58
N GLU A 194 16.71 -9.46 -8.47
CA GLU A 194 17.70 -9.29 -7.40
C GLU A 194 18.78 -8.29 -7.83
N LEU A 195 19.51 -7.71 -6.87
CA LEU A 195 20.60 -6.79 -7.22
C LEU A 195 21.79 -7.55 -7.83
N ALA A 196 22.05 -8.77 -7.37
CA ALA A 196 23.01 -9.69 -7.97
C ALA A 196 22.81 -11.13 -7.44
N VAL A 197 23.22 -12.11 -8.23
CA VAL A 197 23.43 -13.50 -7.80
C VAL A 197 24.85 -13.90 -8.16
N VAL A 198 25.65 -14.30 -7.18
CA VAL A 198 27.06 -14.69 -7.37
C VAL A 198 27.19 -16.19 -7.10
N PRO A 199 27.40 -17.03 -8.14
CA PRO A 199 27.50 -18.48 -7.98
C PRO A 199 28.91 -18.91 -7.54
N LYS A 200 29.02 -20.13 -7.01
CA LYS A 200 30.29 -20.88 -6.79
C LYS A 200 31.32 -20.11 -5.96
N ILE A 201 30.91 -19.56 -4.82
CA ILE A 201 31.81 -18.84 -3.90
C ILE A 201 32.73 -19.80 -3.15
N ASP A 202 32.20 -20.96 -2.78
CA ASP A 202 32.97 -21.98 -2.08
C ASP A 202 33.84 -22.81 -3.05
N PRO A 203 34.95 -23.40 -2.59
CA PRO A 203 35.84 -24.20 -3.43
C PRO A 203 35.17 -25.42 -4.11
N LEU A 204 34.08 -25.95 -3.56
CA LEU A 204 33.35 -27.08 -4.15
C LEU A 204 32.33 -26.61 -5.21
N GLY A 205 32.08 -25.30 -5.32
CA GLY A 205 31.18 -24.70 -6.32
C GLY A 205 29.70 -24.99 -6.08
N ILE A 206 29.30 -25.28 -4.84
CA ILE A 206 27.92 -25.68 -4.49
C ILE A 206 27.08 -24.54 -3.89
N THR A 207 27.67 -23.37 -3.67
CA THR A 207 27.00 -22.19 -3.08
C THR A 207 26.60 -21.16 -4.12
N ARG A 208 25.65 -20.30 -3.73
CA ARG A 208 25.31 -19.05 -4.44
C ARG A 208 24.97 -17.97 -3.42
N LEU A 209 25.57 -16.79 -3.55
CA LEU A 209 25.21 -15.61 -2.78
C LEU A 209 24.13 -14.84 -3.54
N ARG A 210 23.07 -14.47 -2.84
CA ARG A 210 21.98 -13.64 -3.36
C ARG A 210 22.07 -12.28 -2.69
N VAL A 211 22.12 -11.22 -3.51
CA VAL A 211 22.15 -9.83 -3.04
C VAL A 211 20.80 -9.22 -3.38
N ARG A 212 20.03 -8.83 -2.36
CA ARG A 212 18.70 -8.24 -2.51
C ARG A 212 18.62 -6.87 -1.85
N GLY A 213 17.82 -5.99 -2.44
CA GLY A 213 17.46 -4.73 -1.80
C GLY A 213 16.43 -4.95 -0.68
N MET A 214 16.69 -4.34 0.47
CA MET A 214 15.71 -4.15 1.53
C MET A 214 15.48 -2.65 1.68
N TRP A 215 14.34 -2.17 1.19
CA TRP A 215 14.01 -0.76 1.23
C TRP A 215 13.30 -0.45 2.54
N ILE A 216 13.74 0.60 3.23
CA ILE A 216 13.15 1.03 4.50
C ILE A 216 12.68 2.46 4.30
N VAL A 217 11.39 2.70 4.53
CA VAL A 217 10.79 4.05 4.47
C VAL A 217 10.33 4.44 5.86
N LYS A 218 10.49 5.72 6.23
CA LYS A 218 9.96 6.24 7.49
C LYS A 218 8.44 6.10 7.54
N ASN A 219 7.90 5.94 8.73
CA ASN A 219 6.44 5.88 8.92
C ASN A 219 5.78 7.19 8.48
N PRO A 220 4.61 7.17 7.81
CA PRO A 220 3.84 8.38 7.50
C PRO A 220 3.59 9.28 8.72
N ALA A 221 3.41 8.69 9.90
CA ALA A 221 3.25 9.44 11.14
C ALA A 221 4.45 10.30 11.54
N VAL A 222 5.64 9.96 11.05
CA VAL A 222 6.89 10.70 11.26
C VAL A 222 7.14 11.66 10.10
N VAL A 223 6.87 11.23 8.87
CA VAL A 223 7.11 12.05 7.67
C VAL A 223 6.16 13.24 7.60
N PHE A 224 4.93 13.07 8.07
CA PHE A 224 3.85 14.05 7.95
C PHE A 224 3.38 14.57 9.31
N GLU A 225 4.25 14.56 10.32
CA GLU A 225 3.89 14.94 11.68
C GLU A 225 3.26 16.34 11.77
N ASP A 226 3.76 17.28 10.96
CA ASP A 226 3.32 18.67 10.95
C ASP A 226 1.92 18.88 10.37
N ILE A 227 1.42 17.95 9.55
CA ILE A 227 0.11 18.06 8.89
C ILE A 227 -0.96 17.18 9.54
N ILE A 228 -0.59 16.31 10.48
CA ILE A 228 -1.54 15.45 11.20
C ILE A 228 -2.40 16.34 12.13
N PRO A 229 -3.73 16.29 12.00
CA PRO A 229 -4.59 17.04 12.92
C PRO A 229 -4.38 16.63 14.38
N LYS A 230 -4.51 17.60 15.29
CA LYS A 230 -4.48 17.34 16.73
C LYS A 230 -5.52 16.30 17.09
N SER A 231 -5.08 15.20 17.68
CA SER A 231 -5.96 14.07 17.97
C SER A 231 -6.48 14.10 19.41
N ARG A 232 -7.69 13.54 19.60
CA ARG A 232 -8.23 13.20 20.91
C ARG A 232 -7.32 12.21 21.63
N LYS A 233 -7.00 12.48 22.91
CA LYS A 233 -6.08 11.64 23.72
C LYS A 233 -6.63 10.25 23.99
N ASP A 234 -7.95 10.13 24.09
CA ASP A 234 -8.71 8.93 24.42
C ASP A 234 -9.10 8.08 23.21
N ALA A 235 -8.81 8.52 21.98
CA ALA A 235 -9.16 7.75 20.78
C ALA A 235 -8.41 6.41 20.75
N MET A 236 -9.18 5.32 20.63
CA MET A 236 -8.70 3.94 20.55
C MET A 236 -8.18 3.60 19.15
N PHE A 237 -8.76 4.22 18.12
CA PHE A 237 -8.38 4.02 16.73
C PHE A 237 -8.30 5.33 15.96
N ARG A 238 -7.34 5.39 15.02
CA ARG A 238 -7.15 6.53 14.11
C ARG A 238 -6.93 6.04 12.69
N ALA A 239 -7.67 6.57 11.74
CA ALA A 239 -7.41 6.40 10.32
C ALA A 239 -6.97 7.72 9.69
N TYR A 240 -6.01 7.65 8.79
CA TYR A 240 -5.54 8.80 8.01
C TYR A 240 -5.53 8.43 6.53
N CYS A 241 -5.92 9.36 5.67
CA CYS A 241 -5.71 9.24 4.24
C CYS A 241 -5.04 10.49 3.70
N LEU A 242 -3.89 10.33 3.04
CA LEU A 242 -3.15 11.41 2.40
C LEU A 242 -3.09 11.15 0.89
N LEU A 243 -3.55 12.14 0.13
CA LEU A 243 -3.60 12.11 -1.33
C LEU A 243 -3.45 13.53 -1.88
N LEU A 244 -2.96 13.66 -3.11
CA LEU A 244 -2.89 14.95 -3.79
C LEU A 244 -4.29 15.55 -3.99
N ASP A 245 -4.40 16.88 -3.99
CA ASP A 245 -5.68 17.55 -4.25
C ASP A 245 -6.21 17.20 -5.65
N SER A 246 -5.31 17.08 -6.63
CA SER A 246 -5.61 16.60 -7.98
C SER A 246 -6.19 15.18 -7.98
N LYS A 247 -5.63 14.27 -7.17
CA LYS A 247 -6.16 12.91 -7.03
C LYS A 247 -7.55 12.93 -6.40
N TYR A 248 -7.76 13.73 -5.36
CA TYR A 248 -9.08 13.86 -4.74
C TYR A 248 -10.12 14.32 -5.77
N LEU A 249 -9.81 15.37 -6.53
CA LEU A 249 -10.70 15.94 -7.54
C LEU A 249 -10.95 14.98 -8.72
N SER A 250 -10.07 14.00 -8.96
CA SER A 250 -10.25 12.96 -9.99
C SER A 250 -11.35 11.94 -9.65
N PHE A 251 -11.75 11.83 -8.38
CA PHE A 251 -12.83 10.92 -7.99
C PHE A 251 -14.18 11.40 -8.53
N PRO A 252 -15.13 10.46 -8.80
CA PRO A 252 -16.48 10.82 -9.20
C PRO A 252 -17.10 11.81 -8.23
N GLU A 253 -17.77 12.83 -8.75
CA GLU A 253 -18.45 13.85 -7.96
C GLU A 253 -19.41 13.24 -6.93
N GLU A 254 -20.19 12.23 -7.33
CA GLU A 254 -21.09 11.51 -6.43
C GLU A 254 -20.35 10.91 -5.21
N SER A 255 -19.15 10.33 -5.41
CA SER A 255 -18.34 9.80 -4.30
C SER A 255 -17.80 10.92 -3.41
N ARG A 256 -17.38 12.05 -4.00
CA ARG A 256 -16.89 13.21 -3.24
C ARG A 256 -18.01 13.80 -2.38
N LEU A 257 -19.18 14.06 -2.95
CA LEU A 257 -20.34 14.61 -2.24
C LEU A 257 -20.82 13.67 -1.12
N LYS A 258 -20.88 12.35 -1.38
CA LYS A 258 -21.22 11.35 -0.36
C LYS A 258 -20.24 11.36 0.81
N PHE A 259 -18.95 11.49 0.52
CA PHE A 259 -17.90 11.56 1.53
C PHE A 259 -17.95 12.88 2.31
N GLU A 260 -18.10 14.02 1.63
CA GLU A 260 -18.19 15.33 2.27
C GLU A 260 -19.39 15.41 3.22
N ALA A 261 -20.50 14.75 2.88
CA ALA A 261 -21.66 14.62 3.77
C ALA A 261 -21.39 13.77 5.04
N GLN A 262 -20.28 13.02 5.09
CA GLN A 262 -19.86 12.29 6.29
C GLN A 262 -18.90 13.10 7.18
N LEU A 263 -18.52 14.33 6.83
CA LEU A 263 -17.61 15.10 7.65
C LEU A 263 -18.30 15.58 8.95
N ASP A 264 -17.61 15.40 10.07
CA ASP A 264 -18.04 15.83 11.40
C ASP A 264 -16.82 16.03 12.32
N ASP A 265 -17.05 16.11 13.64
CA ASP A 265 -15.99 16.27 14.64
C ASP A 265 -15.01 15.08 14.69
N LYS A 266 -15.46 13.89 14.28
CA LYS A 266 -14.65 12.66 14.29
C LYS A 266 -13.97 12.40 12.96
N MET A 267 -14.55 12.87 11.85
CA MET A 267 -14.04 12.69 10.50
C MET A 267 -13.88 14.04 9.81
N ILE A 268 -12.63 14.49 9.68
CA ILE A 268 -12.30 15.79 9.10
C ILE A 268 -11.43 15.63 7.86
N MET A 269 -11.46 16.65 7.00
CA MET A 269 -10.64 16.75 5.80
C MET A 269 -10.05 18.16 5.71
N ASN A 270 -8.71 18.24 5.69
CA ASN A 270 -7.99 19.50 5.57
C ASN A 270 -7.20 19.55 4.27
N LYS A 271 -7.13 20.73 3.66
CA LYS A 271 -6.14 21.03 2.62
C LYS A 271 -4.80 21.31 3.28
N VAL A 272 -3.73 20.73 2.75
CA VAL A 272 -2.38 20.83 3.29
C VAL A 272 -1.36 20.91 2.14
N GLN A 273 -0.17 21.39 2.46
CA GLN A 273 0.97 21.35 1.54
C GLN A 273 2.00 20.36 2.06
N ILE A 274 2.53 19.51 1.17
CA ILE A 274 3.59 18.55 1.48
C ILE A 274 4.78 18.78 0.55
N SER A 275 5.99 18.40 0.96
CA SER A 275 7.16 18.43 0.08
C SER A 275 7.00 17.44 -1.08
N ASP A 276 7.37 17.85 -2.29
CA ASP A 276 7.41 16.98 -3.46
C ASP A 276 8.51 15.90 -3.27
N PRO A 277 8.17 14.60 -3.33
CA PRO A 277 9.16 13.52 -3.22
C PRO A 277 10.30 13.58 -4.26
N ASN A 278 10.07 14.27 -5.39
CA ASN A 278 11.05 14.44 -6.46
C ASN A 278 11.84 15.76 -6.34
N ASN A 279 11.32 16.73 -5.58
CA ASN A 279 11.96 18.03 -5.38
C ASN A 279 11.59 18.62 -4.01
N PRO A 280 12.42 18.38 -2.96
CA PRO A 280 12.09 18.79 -1.59
C PRO A 280 11.86 20.30 -1.37
N VAL A 281 12.33 21.16 -2.28
CA VAL A 281 12.13 22.62 -2.21
C VAL A 281 10.74 23.03 -2.73
N LYS A 282 10.06 22.15 -3.47
CA LYS A 282 8.70 22.38 -3.96
C LYS A 282 7.68 21.81 -2.99
N LEU A 283 6.63 22.58 -2.75
CA LEU A 283 5.44 22.13 -2.05
C LEU A 283 4.36 21.79 -3.07
N ILE A 284 3.60 20.72 -2.79
CA ILE A 284 2.47 20.26 -3.59
C ILE A 284 1.20 20.22 -2.75
N GLU A 285 0.08 20.58 -3.38
CA GLU A 285 -1.23 20.61 -2.75
C GLU A 285 -1.79 19.21 -2.52
N ALA A 286 -2.17 18.92 -1.28
CA ALA A 286 -2.69 17.64 -0.86
C ALA A 286 -3.90 17.81 0.08
N ARG A 287 -4.58 16.70 0.33
CA ARG A 287 -5.62 16.59 1.35
C ARG A 287 -5.25 15.52 2.34
N ILE A 288 -5.37 15.86 3.62
CA ILE A 288 -5.34 14.89 4.71
C ILE A 288 -6.76 14.71 5.24
N ILE A 289 -7.24 13.48 5.17
CA ILE A 289 -8.45 13.04 5.83
C ILE A 289 -8.03 12.34 7.11
N SER A 290 -8.67 12.67 8.24
CA SER A 290 -8.46 11.96 9.49
C SER A 290 -9.79 11.53 10.09
N TYR A 291 -9.83 10.31 10.60
CA TYR A 291 -10.94 9.74 11.34
C TYR A 291 -10.45 9.18 12.67
N GLU A 292 -11.15 9.46 13.76
CA GLU A 292 -10.84 8.92 15.08
C GLU A 292 -12.09 8.44 15.83
N VAL A 293 -11.93 7.36 16.60
CA VAL A 293 -12.95 6.81 17.51
C VAL A 293 -12.36 6.37 18.83
#